data_AF-A0A182YN47-F1
#
_entry.id   AF-A0A182YN47-F1
#
_cell.length_a   1.000
_cell.length_b   1.000
_cell.length_c   1.000
_cell.angle_alpha   90.00
_cell.angle_beta   90.00
_cell.angle_gamma   90.00
#
_symmetry.space_group_name_H-M   'P 1'
#
loop_
_entity.id
_entity.type
_entity.pdbx_description
1 polymer ?
#
loop_
_entity_poly.entity_id
_entity_poly.type
_entity_poly.pdbx_seq_one_letter_code
_entity_poly.pdbx_strand_id
1 'polypeptide(L)'
;MHSDLHRYLIVAAGLTIALAPALTSGQMGDIARPIESKELKCLVCKASMAEMELAASKVDPNKKVEVGDYRLDTTGESKKKKKILYAKSEMYLTEMMETVCDRMDDYAKARYKKNGRAVVMKMMTDGGMNPDMANVNFVQEGDLNKTLKHLCLEIVENYDEDIIRMFQEEVVKDTDIRLCSQVAKYCKDQPLDDEYEYEESEESRDEL
;
A
#
# COMPACT_ATOMS: atom_id res chain seq x y z
N MET A 1 53.45 3.48 -78.51
CA MET A 1 54.26 2.37 -77.94
C MET A 1 54.08 2.49 -76.44
N HIS A 2 53.49 1.60 -75.64
CA HIS A 2 53.07 0.20 -75.74
C HIS A 2 51.85 0.09 -74.78
N SER A 3 50.69 -0.34 -75.27
CA SER A 3 50.06 -1.65 -74.99
C SER A 3 49.21 -1.72 -73.70
N ASP A 4 47.90 -1.84 -73.94
CA ASP A 4 46.88 -2.38 -73.06
C ASP A 4 47.28 -3.73 -72.44
N LEU A 5 46.89 -3.97 -71.19
CA LEU A 5 46.45 -5.30 -70.78
C LEU A 5 45.44 -5.27 -69.63
N HIS A 6 44.20 -5.53 -70.02
CA HIS A 6 43.02 -5.84 -69.23
C HIS A 6 43.30 -6.96 -68.20
N ARG A 7 42.97 -6.75 -66.92
CA ARG A 7 42.72 -7.85 -65.97
C ARG A 7 41.54 -7.55 -65.06
N TYR A 8 40.45 -8.26 -65.36
CA TYR A 8 39.26 -8.47 -64.55
C TYR A 8 39.63 -8.88 -63.12
N LEU A 9 39.06 -8.20 -62.12
CA LEU A 9 38.96 -8.70 -60.75
C LEU A 9 37.47 -8.84 -60.42
N ILE A 10 37.06 -10.11 -60.29
CA ILE A 10 35.72 -10.56 -59.97
C ILE A 10 35.42 -10.15 -58.52
N VAL A 11 34.43 -9.28 -58.33
CA VAL A 11 33.87 -8.98 -57.01
C VAL A 11 32.99 -10.16 -56.59
N ALA A 12 33.53 -11.06 -55.77
CA ALA A 12 32.73 -12.09 -55.10
C ALA A 12 31.93 -11.41 -53.98
N ALA A 13 30.69 -10.99 -54.28
CA ALA A 13 29.72 -10.59 -53.28
C ALA A 13 29.27 -11.83 -52.50
N GLY A 14 29.98 -12.16 -51.42
CA GLY A 14 29.54 -13.15 -50.45
C GLY A 14 28.29 -12.65 -49.75
N LEU A 15 27.15 -13.27 -50.01
CA LEU A 15 25.92 -13.04 -49.28
C LEU A 15 26.07 -13.68 -47.89
N THR A 16 26.51 -12.90 -46.91
CA THR A 16 26.51 -13.31 -45.50
C THR A 16 25.08 -13.20 -44.98
N ILE A 17 24.38 -14.33 -44.89
CA ILE A 17 23.11 -14.41 -44.16
C ILE A 17 23.47 -14.30 -42.67
N ALA A 18 23.38 -13.07 -42.14
CA ALA A 18 23.39 -12.86 -40.70
C ALA A 18 22.09 -13.41 -40.13
N LEU A 19 22.12 -14.65 -39.65
CA LEU A 19 21.09 -15.16 -38.74
C LEU A 19 21.21 -14.35 -37.45
N ALA A 20 20.48 -13.24 -37.37
CA ALA A 20 20.27 -12.54 -36.13
C ALA A 20 19.49 -13.49 -35.20
N PRO A 21 20.02 -13.87 -34.03
CA PRO A 21 19.23 -14.59 -33.06
C PRO A 21 18.06 -13.68 -32.69
N ALA A 22 16.84 -14.17 -32.91
CA ALA A 22 15.64 -13.51 -32.41
C ALA A 22 15.78 -13.43 -30.88
N LEU A 23 16.04 -12.23 -30.36
CA LEU A 23 15.90 -11.91 -28.95
C LEU A 23 14.41 -12.04 -28.62
N THR A 24 13.96 -13.25 -28.30
CA THR A 24 12.70 -13.42 -27.59
C THR A 24 12.90 -12.79 -26.23
N SER A 25 12.38 -11.58 -26.07
CA SER A 25 12.29 -10.88 -24.79
C SER A 25 11.37 -11.69 -23.88
N GLY A 26 11.93 -12.69 -23.20
CA GLY A 26 11.27 -13.35 -22.08
C GLY A 26 11.27 -12.37 -20.93
N GLN A 27 10.08 -11.92 -20.51
CA GLN A 27 9.87 -11.15 -19.28
C GLN A 27 10.18 -12.06 -18.07
N MET A 28 11.46 -12.28 -17.77
CA MET A 28 11.93 -13.09 -16.65
C MET A 28 12.72 -12.25 -15.62
N GLY A 29 12.63 -10.92 -15.71
CA GLY A 29 13.40 -9.96 -14.92
C GLY A 29 12.69 -9.35 -13.70
N ASP A 30 11.35 -9.37 -13.64
CA ASP A 30 10.61 -8.66 -12.57
C ASP A 30 10.41 -9.47 -11.28
N ILE A 31 10.69 -10.77 -11.30
CA ILE A 31 10.32 -11.71 -10.22
C ILE A 31 11.29 -11.65 -9.02
N ALA A 32 12.55 -11.25 -9.25
CA ALA A 32 13.59 -11.22 -8.21
C ALA A 32 14.04 -9.80 -7.82
N ARG A 33 13.43 -8.75 -8.39
CA ARG A 33 13.84 -7.37 -8.10
C ARG A 33 13.37 -6.95 -6.69
N PRO A 34 14.25 -6.35 -5.87
CA PRO A 34 13.86 -5.71 -4.62
C PRO A 34 12.69 -4.72 -4.81
N ILE A 35 11.91 -4.51 -3.75
CA ILE A 35 10.89 -3.45 -3.74
C ILE A 35 11.58 -2.15 -3.35
N GLU A 36 11.37 -1.09 -4.14
CA GLU A 36 11.97 0.21 -3.87
C GLU A 36 11.47 0.75 -2.52
N SER A 37 12.35 1.38 -1.73
CA SER A 37 12.04 1.82 -0.36
C SER A 37 10.78 2.69 -0.27
N LYS A 38 10.58 3.62 -1.23
CA LYS A 38 9.38 4.46 -1.28
C LYS A 38 8.11 3.67 -1.61
N GLU A 39 8.19 2.73 -2.55
CA GLU A 39 7.09 1.83 -2.90
C GLU A 39 6.71 0.96 -1.69
N LEU A 40 7.71 0.42 -0.99
CA LEU A 40 7.50 -0.39 0.21
C LEU A 40 6.86 0.42 1.35
N LYS A 41 7.33 1.65 1.62
CA LYS A 41 6.71 2.55 2.62
C LYS A 41 5.24 2.82 2.31
N CYS A 42 4.90 3.06 1.04
CA CYS A 42 3.50 3.23 0.64
C CYS A 42 2.66 1.98 0.92
N LEU A 43 3.16 0.80 0.53
CA LEU A 43 2.46 -0.48 0.75
C LEU A 43 2.27 -0.79 2.24
N VAL A 44 3.29 -0.57 3.07
CA VAL A 44 3.20 -0.77 4.52
C VAL A 44 2.21 0.21 5.13
N CYS A 45 2.28 1.49 4.78
CA CYS A 45 1.35 2.49 5.29
C CYS A 45 -0.11 2.09 5.02
N LYS A 46 -0.43 1.69 3.79
CA LYS A 46 -1.78 1.23 3.43
C LYS A 46 -2.20 -0.01 4.20
N ALA A 47 -1.32 -1.00 4.32
CA ALA A 47 -1.62 -2.22 5.08
C ALA A 47 -1.87 -1.90 6.57
N SER A 48 -1.08 -1.02 7.16
CA SER A 48 -1.25 -0.55 8.54
C SER A 48 -2.59 0.15 8.73
N MET A 49 -2.95 1.11 7.87
CA MET A 49 -4.22 1.83 7.98
C MET A 49 -5.43 0.90 7.81
N ALA A 50 -5.37 -0.04 6.87
CA ALA A 50 -6.41 -1.04 6.69
C ALA A 50 -6.59 -1.95 7.92
N GLU A 51 -5.49 -2.38 8.55
CA GLU A 51 -5.54 -3.17 9.79
C GLU A 51 -6.06 -2.35 10.98
N MET A 52 -5.76 -1.04 11.06
CA MET A 52 -6.30 -0.14 12.08
C MET A 52 -7.81 0.06 11.90
N GLU A 53 -8.28 0.31 10.68
CA GLU A 53 -9.72 0.39 10.38
C GLU A 53 -10.45 -0.91 10.75
N LEU A 54 -9.87 -2.06 10.39
CA LEU A 54 -10.40 -3.36 10.78
C LEU A 54 -10.43 -3.54 12.30
N ALA A 55 -9.36 -3.17 13.01
CA ALA A 55 -9.29 -3.27 14.47
C ALA A 55 -10.34 -2.38 15.14
N ALA A 56 -10.49 -1.13 14.69
CA ALA A 56 -11.49 -0.19 15.19
C ALA A 56 -12.93 -0.71 14.94
N SER A 57 -13.19 -1.30 13.78
CA SER A 57 -14.51 -1.87 13.43
C SER A 57 -14.95 -3.02 14.34
N LYS A 58 -14.01 -3.69 15.00
CA LYS A 58 -14.27 -4.80 15.93
C LYS A 58 -14.60 -4.34 17.35
N VAL A 59 -14.48 -3.04 17.65
CA VAL A 59 -14.81 -2.48 18.96
C VAL A 59 -16.32 -2.29 19.09
N ASP A 60 -16.86 -2.57 20.29
CA ASP A 60 -18.24 -2.25 20.62
C ASP A 60 -18.48 -0.72 20.51
N PRO A 61 -19.37 -0.26 19.60
CA PRO A 61 -19.61 1.17 19.37
C PRO A 61 -20.23 1.89 20.57
N ASN A 62 -20.79 1.16 21.54
CA ASN A 62 -21.41 1.73 22.74
C ASN A 62 -20.49 1.72 23.96
N LYS A 63 -19.33 1.07 23.89
CA LYS A 63 -18.39 0.99 25.01
C LYS A 63 -17.84 2.38 25.31
N LYS A 64 -18.06 2.86 26.54
CA LYS A 64 -17.60 4.16 27.02
C LYS A 64 -16.53 4.02 28.10
N VAL A 65 -15.62 4.97 28.12
CA VAL A 65 -14.58 5.12 29.16
C VAL A 65 -14.61 6.52 29.74
N GLU A 66 -14.25 6.63 31.02
CA GLU A 66 -14.07 7.91 31.70
C GLU A 66 -12.66 8.43 31.43
N VAL A 67 -12.56 9.59 30.80
CA VAL A 67 -11.31 10.34 30.60
C VAL A 67 -11.39 11.64 31.40
N GLY A 68 -10.32 12.01 32.09
CA GLY A 68 -10.34 13.21 32.93
C GLY A 68 -9.03 13.48 33.64
N ASP A 69 -8.88 14.75 34.05
CA ASP A 69 -7.76 15.22 34.86
C ASP A 69 -7.93 14.69 36.29
N TYR A 70 -7.01 13.82 36.73
CA TYR A 70 -6.98 13.31 38.10
C TYR A 70 -6.62 14.40 39.13
N ARG A 71 -6.35 15.64 38.69
CA ARG A 71 -6.15 16.77 39.59
C ARG A 71 -7.41 17.03 40.41
N LEU A 72 -7.23 16.88 41.71
CA LEU A 72 -8.17 17.33 42.72
C LEU A 72 -8.17 18.86 42.73
N ASP A 73 -9.35 19.46 42.80
CA ASP A 73 -9.48 20.88 43.08
C ASP A 73 -9.16 21.18 44.55
N THR A 74 -9.22 22.45 44.93
CA THR A 74 -8.94 22.90 46.31
C THR A 74 -9.92 22.36 47.35
N THR A 75 -11.02 21.72 46.92
CA THR A 75 -12.01 21.07 47.79
C THR A 75 -11.78 19.56 47.96
N GLY A 76 -10.78 19.01 47.25
CA GLY A 76 -10.48 17.58 47.27
C GLY A 76 -11.35 16.77 46.30
N GLU A 77 -12.18 17.42 45.47
CA GLU A 77 -12.95 16.76 44.43
C GLU A 77 -12.14 16.71 43.13
N SER A 78 -12.10 15.54 42.47
CA SER A 78 -11.51 15.44 41.13
C SER A 78 -12.34 16.25 40.14
N LYS A 79 -11.69 17.01 39.25
CA LYS A 79 -12.38 17.67 38.13
C LYS A 79 -13.29 16.69 37.38
N LYS A 80 -14.42 17.20 36.86
CA LYS A 80 -15.46 16.40 36.19
C LYS A 80 -14.85 15.46 35.13
N LYS A 81 -15.00 14.15 35.35
CA LYS A 81 -14.65 13.11 34.37
C LYS A 81 -15.59 13.21 33.17
N LYS A 82 -15.04 13.19 31.96
CA LYS A 82 -15.79 13.14 30.71
C LYS A 82 -15.94 11.68 30.27
N LYS A 83 -17.14 11.26 29.89
CA LYS A 83 -17.35 9.94 29.26
C LYS A 83 -17.21 10.08 27.74
N ILE A 84 -16.31 9.31 27.14
CA ILE A 84 -16.12 9.23 25.68
C ILE A 84 -16.25 7.79 25.21
N LEU A 85 -16.39 7.59 23.90
CA LEU A 85 -16.34 6.26 23.29
C LEU A 85 -14.93 5.68 23.43
N TYR A 86 -14.84 4.40 23.81
CA TYR A 86 -13.57 3.69 23.97
C TYR A 86 -12.76 3.68 22.67
N ALA A 87 -13.43 3.42 21.54
CA ALA A 87 -12.82 3.44 20.20
C ALA A 87 -12.16 4.79 19.84
N LYS A 88 -12.57 5.88 20.50
CA LYS A 88 -12.04 7.24 20.28
C LYS A 88 -11.05 7.68 21.36
N SER A 89 -10.83 6.87 22.39
CA SER A 89 -9.90 7.20 23.45
C SER A 89 -8.46 7.07 22.93
N GLU A 90 -7.63 8.07 23.24
CA GLU A 90 -6.22 8.08 22.86
C GLU A 90 -5.51 6.80 23.34
N MET A 91 -5.78 6.37 24.57
CA MET A 91 -5.30 5.10 25.12
C MET A 91 -5.54 3.90 24.20
N TYR A 92 -6.79 3.74 23.73
CA TYR A 92 -7.12 2.62 22.82
C TYR A 92 -6.42 2.77 21.47
N LEU A 93 -6.38 3.98 20.92
CA LEU A 93 -5.79 4.21 19.60
C LEU A 93 -4.28 3.96 19.62
N THR A 94 -3.58 4.36 20.68
CA THR A 94 -2.16 4.05 20.88
C THR A 94 -1.91 2.54 20.98
N GLU A 95 -2.66 1.83 21.81
CA GLU A 95 -2.55 0.36 21.95
C GLU A 95 -2.88 -0.36 20.64
N MET A 96 -3.87 0.13 19.89
CA MET A 96 -4.25 -0.39 18.58
C MET A 96 -3.10 -0.25 17.57
N MET A 97 -2.45 0.92 17.52
CA MET A 97 -1.33 1.16 16.59
C MET A 97 -0.16 0.20 16.86
N GLU A 98 0.21 0.00 18.12
CA GLU A 98 1.24 -0.97 18.53
C GLU A 98 0.86 -2.40 18.11
N THR A 99 -0.36 -2.82 18.43
CA THR A 99 -0.87 -4.16 18.11
C THR A 99 -0.90 -4.40 16.60
N VAL A 100 -1.25 -3.39 15.80
CA VAL A 100 -1.25 -3.49 14.34
C VAL A 100 0.17 -3.64 13.80
N CYS A 101 1.14 -2.90 14.32
CA CYS A 101 2.53 -3.06 13.91
C CYS A 101 3.12 -4.42 14.30
N ASP A 102 2.70 -5.02 15.41
CA ASP A 102 3.06 -6.39 15.75
C ASP A 102 2.54 -7.41 14.72
N ARG A 103 1.31 -7.23 14.23
CA ARG A 103 0.74 -8.11 13.19
C ARG A 103 1.45 -8.02 11.84
N MET A 104 2.29 -7.02 11.62
CA MET A 104 3.08 -6.94 10.37
C MET A 104 4.11 -8.07 10.25
N ASP A 105 4.37 -8.83 11.32
CA ASP A 105 5.15 -10.07 11.28
C ASP A 105 4.42 -11.18 10.48
N ASP A 106 3.08 -11.12 10.36
CA ASP A 106 2.26 -12.04 9.55
C ASP A 106 2.17 -11.64 8.07
N TYR A 107 2.89 -10.59 7.66
CA TYR A 107 2.91 -10.09 6.30
C TYR A 107 4.22 -10.41 5.60
N ALA A 108 4.15 -10.54 4.28
CA ALA A 108 5.31 -10.80 3.44
C ALA A 108 5.34 -9.87 2.22
N LYS A 109 6.56 -9.56 1.78
CA LYS A 109 6.84 -8.83 0.54
C LYS A 109 6.68 -9.78 -0.63
N ALA A 110 5.86 -9.41 -1.59
CA ALA A 110 5.64 -10.23 -2.78
C ALA A 110 5.40 -9.38 -4.02
N ARG A 111 5.44 -10.01 -5.20
CA ARG A 111 5.01 -9.43 -6.47
C ARG A 111 3.99 -10.35 -7.14
N TYR A 112 2.91 -9.79 -7.67
CA TYR A 112 1.92 -10.57 -8.42
C TYR A 112 2.55 -11.17 -9.69
N LYS A 113 2.35 -12.47 -9.90
CA LYS A 113 2.87 -13.20 -11.07
C LYS A 113 2.36 -12.62 -12.40
N LYS A 114 1.12 -12.09 -12.41
CA LYS A 114 0.44 -11.59 -13.61
C LYS A 114 1.04 -10.28 -14.16
N ASN A 115 1.47 -9.37 -13.29
CA ASN A 115 1.81 -8.00 -13.68
C ASN A 115 3.05 -7.42 -12.98
N GLY A 116 3.72 -8.19 -12.13
CA GLY A 116 4.93 -7.77 -11.41
C GLY A 116 4.71 -6.71 -10.32
N ARG A 117 3.47 -6.28 -10.07
CA ARG A 117 3.16 -5.26 -9.06
C ARG A 117 3.56 -5.74 -7.67
N ALA A 118 4.28 -4.90 -6.92
CA ALA A 118 4.63 -5.16 -5.54
C ALA A 118 3.38 -5.13 -4.65
N VAL A 119 3.40 -5.98 -3.63
CA VAL A 119 2.35 -6.09 -2.61
C VAL A 119 2.97 -6.47 -1.27
N VAL A 120 2.40 -5.93 -0.20
CA VAL A 120 2.60 -6.41 1.16
C VAL A 120 1.39 -7.28 1.47
N MET A 121 1.60 -8.60 1.48
CA MET A 121 0.53 -9.60 1.53
C MET A 121 0.48 -10.24 2.90
N LYS A 122 -0.71 -10.28 3.51
CA LYS A 122 -0.97 -11.06 4.71
C LYS A 122 -0.89 -12.55 4.40
N MET A 123 -0.06 -13.30 5.12
CA MET A 123 0.14 -14.74 4.87
C MET A 123 -1.02 -15.58 5.40
N MET A 124 -1.60 -15.14 6.52
CA MET A 124 -2.70 -15.84 7.20
C MET A 124 -3.95 -14.96 7.24
N THR A 125 -5.07 -15.53 6.84
CA THR A 125 -6.41 -14.95 6.94
C THR A 125 -7.21 -15.72 7.99
N ASP A 126 -8.42 -15.27 8.31
CA ASP A 126 -9.30 -15.94 9.28
C ASP A 126 -9.63 -17.39 8.87
N GLY A 127 -9.53 -17.73 7.57
CA GLY A 127 -9.74 -19.06 7.00
C GLY A 127 -8.48 -19.92 6.84
N GLY A 128 -7.32 -19.48 7.34
CA GLY A 128 -6.03 -20.16 7.16
C GLY A 128 -5.10 -19.44 6.17
N MET A 129 -4.29 -20.20 5.43
CA MET A 129 -3.33 -19.63 4.47
C MET A 129 -4.03 -18.77 3.41
N ASN A 130 -3.48 -17.59 3.12
CA ASN A 130 -4.07 -16.68 2.14
C ASN A 130 -4.07 -17.33 0.74
N PRO A 131 -5.24 -17.52 0.10
CA PRO A 131 -5.33 -18.19 -1.20
C PRO A 131 -4.59 -17.44 -2.32
N ASP A 132 -4.41 -16.13 -2.18
CA ASP A 132 -3.68 -15.32 -3.16
C ASP A 132 -2.16 -15.56 -3.14
N MET A 133 -1.64 -16.30 -2.16
CA MET A 133 -0.23 -16.70 -2.10
C MET A 133 0.19 -17.50 -3.35
N ALA A 134 -0.72 -18.27 -3.95
CA ALA A 134 -0.46 -18.99 -5.19
C ALA A 134 -0.20 -18.06 -6.39
N ASN A 135 -0.70 -16.82 -6.33
CA ASN A 135 -0.65 -15.84 -7.41
C ASN A 135 0.52 -14.85 -7.31
N VAL A 136 1.37 -15.00 -6.28
CA VAL A 136 2.50 -14.10 -6.04
C VAL A 136 3.83 -14.85 -5.99
N ASN A 137 4.90 -14.11 -6.26
CA ASN A 137 6.27 -14.53 -5.98
C ASN A 137 6.76 -13.76 -4.77
N PHE A 138 7.16 -14.46 -3.71
CA PHE A 138 7.72 -13.82 -2.53
C PHE A 138 9.11 -13.24 -2.82
N VAL A 139 9.32 -12.00 -2.40
CA VAL A 139 10.59 -11.30 -2.54
C VAL A 139 11.47 -11.74 -1.37
N GLN A 140 12.45 -12.59 -1.65
CA GLN A 140 13.46 -13.00 -0.67
C GLN A 140 14.57 -11.95 -0.65
N GLU A 141 14.77 -11.29 0.48
CA GLU A 141 15.82 -10.28 0.59
C GLU A 141 17.15 -10.93 0.96
N GLY A 142 18.16 -10.67 0.12
CA GLY A 142 19.56 -10.95 0.43
C GLY A 142 20.22 -9.86 1.28
N ASP A 143 19.67 -8.64 1.30
CA ASP A 143 20.14 -7.53 2.14
C ASP A 143 19.04 -7.09 3.11
N LEU A 144 19.29 -7.46 4.37
CA LEU A 144 18.55 -7.16 5.56
C LEU A 144 18.66 -5.67 5.92
N ASN A 145 17.56 -4.99 6.23
CA ASN A 145 17.37 -4.52 7.63
C ASN A 145 16.06 -3.80 7.96
N LYS A 146 15.01 -3.87 7.15
CA LYS A 146 13.69 -3.38 7.57
C LYS A 146 12.60 -4.41 7.35
N THR A 147 12.28 -5.14 8.41
CA THR A 147 11.03 -5.90 8.55
C THR A 147 9.85 -4.94 8.35
N LEU A 148 8.73 -5.44 7.82
CA LEU A 148 7.50 -4.65 7.64
C LEU A 148 7.05 -4.01 8.95
N LYS A 149 7.23 -4.71 10.06
CA LYS A 149 7.06 -4.20 11.43
C LYS A 149 7.86 -2.94 11.73
N HIS A 150 9.16 -2.92 11.42
CA HIS A 150 9.99 -1.72 11.65
C HIS A 150 9.51 -0.51 10.83
N LEU A 151 9.05 -0.73 9.60
CA LEU A 151 8.47 0.34 8.79
C LEU A 151 7.13 0.81 9.36
N CYS A 152 6.29 -0.10 9.85
CA CYS A 152 5.05 0.27 10.53
C CYS A 152 5.33 1.13 11.76
N LEU A 153 6.28 0.71 12.62
CA LEU A 153 6.68 1.47 13.79
C LEU A 153 7.21 2.86 13.40
N GLU A 154 8.08 2.95 12.39
CA GLU A 154 8.55 4.23 11.86
C GLU A 154 7.39 5.12 11.38
N ILE A 155 6.35 4.55 10.76
CA ILE A 155 5.18 5.31 10.31
C ILE A 155 4.35 5.80 11.50
N VAL A 156 4.05 4.91 12.45
CA VAL A 156 3.27 5.25 13.65
C VAL A 156 4.00 6.31 14.48
N GLU A 157 5.30 6.16 14.71
CA GLU A 157 6.10 7.14 15.46
C GLU A 157 6.08 8.54 14.84
N ASN A 158 5.96 8.65 13.51
CA ASN A 158 5.98 9.94 12.82
C ASN A 158 4.60 10.59 12.68
N TYR A 159 3.51 9.81 12.78
CA TYR A 159 2.16 10.27 12.43
C TYR A 159 1.07 9.80 13.40
N ASP A 160 1.42 9.40 14.61
CA ASP A 160 0.49 8.98 15.67
C ASP A 160 -0.58 10.03 15.94
N GLU A 161 -0.20 11.31 16.05
CA GLU A 161 -1.13 12.43 16.27
C GLU A 161 -2.16 12.57 15.13
N ASP A 162 -1.73 12.41 13.87
CA ASP A 162 -2.62 12.48 12.72
C ASP A 162 -3.54 11.26 12.65
N ILE A 163 -3.02 10.06 12.93
CA ILE A 163 -3.82 8.84 13.04
C ILE A 163 -4.90 9.01 14.12
N ILE A 164 -4.52 9.44 15.33
CA ILE A 164 -5.46 9.68 16.43
C ILE A 164 -6.56 10.66 16.01
N ARG A 165 -6.19 11.76 15.36
CA ARG A 165 -7.14 12.76 14.87
C ARG A 165 -8.14 12.15 13.87
N MET A 166 -7.67 11.37 12.90
CA MET A 166 -8.52 10.72 11.90
C MET A 166 -9.53 9.75 12.54
N PHE A 167 -9.09 8.94 13.50
CA PHE A 167 -9.96 7.96 14.17
C PHE A 167 -10.92 8.58 15.20
N GLN A 168 -10.69 9.82 15.61
CA GLN A 168 -11.60 10.55 16.50
C GLN A 168 -12.75 11.24 15.78
N GLU A 169 -12.67 11.38 14.45
CA GLU A 169 -13.71 11.98 13.62
C GLU A 169 -15.05 11.22 13.73
N GLU A 170 -16.15 11.91 13.42
CA GLU A 170 -17.48 11.30 13.43
C GLU A 170 -17.60 10.19 12.40
N VAL A 171 -16.97 10.38 11.23
CA VAL A 171 -16.92 9.42 10.13
C VAL A 171 -15.46 9.15 9.80
N VAL A 172 -15.04 7.91 10.03
CA VAL A 172 -13.71 7.43 9.65
C VAL A 172 -13.80 6.91 8.22
N LYS A 173 -13.22 7.64 7.26
CA LYS A 173 -13.22 7.32 5.83
C LYS A 173 -11.85 7.63 5.21
N ASP A 174 -11.47 6.82 4.22
CA ASP A 174 -10.28 6.97 3.38
C ASP A 174 -8.99 7.23 4.18
N THR A 175 -8.83 6.57 5.33
CA THR A 175 -7.72 6.90 6.24
C THR A 175 -6.36 6.54 5.61
N ASP A 176 -6.32 5.51 4.77
CA ASP A 176 -5.14 5.13 4.00
C ASP A 176 -4.74 6.20 2.99
N ILE A 177 -5.67 6.77 2.23
CA ILE A 177 -5.39 7.84 1.27
C ILE A 177 -4.96 9.11 2.01
N ARG A 178 -5.71 9.49 3.05
CA ARG A 178 -5.44 10.69 3.84
C ARG A 178 -4.06 10.62 4.49
N LEU A 179 -3.74 9.52 5.17
CA LEU A 179 -2.43 9.40 5.79
C LEU A 179 -1.33 9.17 4.75
N CYS A 180 -1.44 8.12 3.94
CA CYS A 180 -0.32 7.63 3.13
C CYS A 180 -0.04 8.51 1.90
N SER A 181 -1.05 9.18 1.33
CA SER A 181 -0.89 10.07 0.18
C SER A 181 -0.90 11.55 0.57
N GLN A 182 -1.78 11.99 1.48
CA GLN A 182 -1.96 13.42 1.75
C GLN A 182 -1.04 13.95 2.86
N VAL A 183 -0.83 13.20 3.95
CA VAL A 183 0.04 13.61 5.05
C VAL A 183 1.48 13.15 4.81
N ALA A 184 1.69 11.84 4.67
CA ALA A 184 3.03 11.23 4.64
C ALA A 184 3.70 11.26 3.26
N LYS A 185 2.95 11.49 2.18
CA LYS A 185 3.45 11.57 0.79
C LYS A 185 4.23 10.33 0.32
N TYR A 186 3.93 9.16 0.90
CA TYR A 186 4.48 7.88 0.45
C TYR A 186 3.83 7.40 -0.83
N CYS A 187 2.51 7.55 -0.90
CA CYS A 187 1.67 7.13 -2.01
C CYS A 187 1.29 8.32 -2.93
N LYS A 188 0.72 8.01 -4.09
CA LYS A 188 0.25 9.00 -5.09
C LYS A 188 -1.25 8.87 -5.40
N ASP A 189 -2.00 8.21 -4.52
CA ASP A 189 -3.43 7.97 -4.73
C ASP A 189 -4.27 9.22 -4.43
N GLN A 190 -5.46 9.27 -5.02
CA GLN A 190 -6.46 10.30 -4.77
C GLN A 190 -7.75 9.64 -4.25
N PRO A 191 -8.54 10.34 -3.39
CA PRO A 191 -9.86 9.87 -2.99
C PRO A 191 -10.73 9.62 -4.22
N LEU A 192 -11.58 8.59 -4.18
CA LEU A 192 -12.60 8.40 -5.21
C LEU A 192 -13.76 9.34 -4.87
N ASP A 193 -14.05 10.29 -5.75
CA ASP A 193 -15.24 11.14 -5.62
C ASP A 193 -16.49 10.30 -5.94
N ASP A 194 -17.43 10.21 -5.00
CA ASP A 194 -18.65 9.37 -5.09
C ASP A 194 -19.71 9.93 -6.06
N GLU A 195 -19.38 10.90 -6.92
CA GLU A 195 -20.33 11.59 -7.80
C GLU A 195 -20.31 10.97 -9.21
N TYR A 196 -20.86 9.76 -9.33
CA TYR A 196 -21.31 9.22 -10.62
C TYR A 196 -22.84 9.12 -10.61
N GLU A 197 -23.51 10.27 -10.75
CA GLU A 197 -24.93 10.30 -11.08
C GLU A 197 -25.06 9.90 -12.57
N TYR A 198 -25.62 8.72 -12.83
CA TYR A 198 -26.02 8.31 -14.18
C TYR A 198 -27.12 9.28 -14.64
N GLU A 199 -26.83 10.16 -15.60
CA GLU A 199 -27.89 10.82 -16.35
C GLU A 199 -28.59 9.75 -17.21
N GLU A 200 -29.71 9.24 -16.70
CA GLU A 200 -30.65 8.43 -17.46
C GLU A 200 -31.22 9.33 -18.57
N SER A 201 -30.85 9.04 -19.82
CA SER A 201 -31.34 9.78 -20.99
C SER A 201 -32.79 9.38 -21.29
N GLU A 202 -33.72 9.98 -20.57
CA GLU A 202 -35.13 10.07 -20.95
C GLU A 202 -35.31 11.26 -21.91
N GLU A 203 -35.25 11.02 -23.23
CA GLU A 203 -36.05 11.85 -24.14
C GLU A 203 -36.70 10.98 -25.22
N SER A 204 -37.87 10.52 -24.84
CA SER A 204 -38.91 10.00 -25.71
C SER A 204 -39.33 11.05 -26.76
N ARG A 205 -39.29 10.63 -28.02
CA ARG A 205 -40.46 10.63 -28.93
C ARG A 205 -41.29 11.93 -28.94
N ASP A 206 -41.00 12.81 -29.89
CA ASP A 206 -42.03 13.70 -30.44
C ASP A 206 -42.17 13.48 -31.95
N GLU A 207 -43.38 13.08 -32.33
CA GLU A 207 -43.92 13.10 -33.68
C GLU A 207 -44.19 14.56 -34.08
N LEU A 208 -43.72 15.00 -35.26
CA LEU A 208 -44.53 15.78 -36.22
C LEU A 208 -43.89 15.80 -37.61
#